data_AF-A0A0P7XDD4-F1
#
_entry.id   AF-A0A0P7XDD4-F1
#
_cell.length_a   1.000
_cell.length_b   1.000
_cell.length_c   1.000
_cell.angle_alpha   90.00
_cell.angle_beta   90.00
_cell.angle_gamma   90.00
#
_symmetry.space_group_name_H-M   'P 1'
#
loop_
_entity.id
_entity.type
_entity.pdbx_description
1 polymer ?
#
loop_
_entity_poly.entity_id
_entity_poly.type
_entity_poly.pdbx_seq_one_letter_code
_entity_poly.pdbx_strand_id
1 'polypeptide(L)'
;MKKRPLWLIVAVIAVSGCVGTGNPTGPEGGPIWWRGASEEQRVDFVTRRCAGYGFADGTPERAQCVANEYRSYSAHTAAAFDRFQGSMAGLQGQLAQSQAVLSGL
;
A
#
# COMPACT_ATOMS: atom_id res chain seq x y z
N MET A 1 12.34 -22.54 47.17
CA MET A 1 11.78 -22.62 45.80
C MET A 1 11.28 -21.24 45.37
N LYS A 2 12.03 -20.53 44.51
CA LYS A 2 11.77 -19.12 44.14
C LYS A 2 10.90 -19.10 42.87
N LYS A 3 9.63 -18.71 43.00
CA LYS A 3 8.67 -18.62 41.88
C LYS A 3 9.18 -17.56 40.88
N ARG A 4 9.67 -18.01 39.72
CA ARG A 4 10.09 -17.13 38.62
C ARG A 4 8.84 -16.49 38.01
N PRO A 5 8.72 -15.16 37.96
CA PRO A 5 7.51 -14.50 37.49
C PRO A 5 7.34 -14.72 35.99
N LEU A 6 6.48 -15.68 35.65
CA LEU A 6 5.98 -16.01 34.30
C LEU A 6 5.37 -14.78 33.57
N TRP A 7 5.11 -13.70 34.31
CA TRP A 7 4.55 -12.44 33.82
C TRP A 7 5.43 -11.70 32.82
N LEU A 8 6.76 -11.90 32.85
CA LEU A 8 7.66 -11.22 31.91
C LEU A 8 7.56 -11.74 30.47
N ILE A 9 7.13 -12.99 30.26
CA ILE A 9 7.08 -13.61 28.93
C ILE A 9 5.80 -13.19 28.17
N VAL A 10 4.70 -12.97 28.89
CA VAL A 10 3.42 -12.54 28.28
C VAL A 10 3.48 -11.09 27.78
N ALA A 11 4.26 -10.23 28.45
CA ALA A 11 4.38 -8.82 28.08
C ALA A 11 5.12 -8.59 26.74
N VAL A 12 6.02 -9.51 26.34
CA VAL A 12 6.82 -9.36 25.11
C VAL A 12 6.02 -9.72 23.85
N ILE A 13 5.03 -10.61 23.95
CA ILE A 13 4.23 -11.06 22.79
C ILE A 13 3.21 -9.99 22.37
N ALA A 14 2.82 -9.08 23.27
CA ALA A 14 1.84 -8.04 22.97
C ALA A 14 2.37 -6.89 22.08
N VAL A 15 3.68 -6.79 21.87
CA VAL A 15 4.29 -5.67 21.11
C VAL A 15 4.55 -6.03 19.64
N SER A 16 4.48 -7.32 19.27
CA SER A 16 4.75 -7.77 17.89
C SER A 16 3.62 -7.47 16.89
N GLY A 17 2.52 -6.82 17.31
CA GLY A 17 1.37 -6.51 16.46
C GLY A 17 1.40 -5.14 15.77
N CYS A 18 2.40 -4.28 16.04
CA CYS A 18 2.45 -2.92 15.50
C CYS A 18 3.28 -2.80 14.21
N VAL A 19 3.07 -3.68 13.23
CA VAL A 19 3.32 -3.34 11.82
C VAL A 19 1.99 -2.82 11.28
N GLY A 20 1.63 -1.62 11.74
CA GLY A 20 0.33 -1.00 11.51
C GLY A 20 0.06 -0.78 10.03
N THR A 21 -0.97 -1.46 9.53
CA THR A 21 -1.83 -0.92 8.48
C THR A 21 -2.14 0.54 8.83
N GLY A 22 -1.64 1.49 8.05
CA GLY A 22 -1.76 2.94 8.34
C GLY A 22 -0.47 3.76 8.25
N ASN A 23 0.69 3.14 8.00
CA ASN A 23 1.92 3.89 7.65
C ASN A 23 2.37 3.54 6.22
N PRO A 24 1.72 4.11 5.18
CA PRO A 24 2.00 3.79 3.80
C PRO A 24 3.40 4.23 3.37
N THR A 25 4.13 3.32 2.72
CA THR A 25 5.46 3.61 2.15
C THR A 25 5.35 4.24 0.76
N GLY A 26 6.26 5.17 0.46
CA GLY A 26 6.37 5.79 -0.86
C GLY A 26 5.59 7.10 -0.99
N PRO A 27 5.61 7.72 -2.18
CA PRO A 27 4.93 8.99 -2.42
C PRO A 27 3.42 8.84 -2.30
N GLU A 28 2.79 9.79 -1.62
CA GLU A 28 1.33 9.85 -1.46
C GLU A 28 0.60 9.82 -2.82
N GLY A 29 -0.47 9.03 -2.91
CA GLY A 29 -1.19 8.78 -4.17
C GLY A 29 -0.51 7.80 -5.13
N GLY A 30 0.72 7.34 -4.84
CA GLY A 30 1.40 6.31 -5.62
C GLY A 30 0.80 4.91 -5.42
N PRO A 31 1.05 3.94 -6.32
CA PRO A 31 0.50 2.58 -6.21
C PRO A 31 0.91 1.82 -4.93
N ILE A 32 2.14 2.03 -4.46
CA ILE A 32 2.65 1.41 -3.23
C ILE A 32 2.01 2.07 -2.00
N TRP A 33 1.96 3.41 -1.99
CA TRP A 33 1.30 4.16 -0.93
C TRP A 33 -0.17 3.78 -0.81
N TRP A 34 -0.89 3.73 -1.93
CA TRP A 34 -2.32 3.41 -1.97
C TRP A 34 -2.61 2.05 -1.31
N ARG A 35 -1.80 1.04 -1.58
CA ARG A 35 -2.00 -0.29 -0.96
C ARG A 35 -1.69 -0.34 0.53
N GLY A 36 -0.68 0.41 0.98
CA GLY A 36 -0.32 0.47 2.40
C GLY A 36 -1.20 1.41 3.24
N ALA A 37 -1.89 2.34 2.59
CA ALA A 37 -2.71 3.35 3.26
C ALA A 37 -3.98 2.73 3.83
N SER A 38 -4.44 3.24 4.98
CA SER A 38 -5.76 2.92 5.52
C SER A 38 -6.86 3.50 4.63
N GLU A 39 -8.09 3.00 4.79
CA GLU A 39 -9.25 3.53 4.05
C GLU A 39 -9.46 5.02 4.34
N GLU A 40 -9.34 5.42 5.61
CA GLU A 40 -9.43 6.81 6.04
C GLU A 40 -8.40 7.68 5.32
N GLN A 41 -7.14 7.24 5.22
CA GLN A 41 -6.07 7.98 4.52
C GLN A 41 -6.37 8.11 3.03
N ARG A 42 -6.90 7.06 2.39
CA ARG A 42 -7.27 7.10 0.96
C ARG A 42 -8.43 8.07 0.72
N VAL A 43 -9.46 8.01 1.56
CA VAL A 43 -10.63 8.90 1.49
C VAL A 43 -10.21 10.35 1.72
N ASP A 44 -9.38 10.62 2.72
CA ASP A 44 -8.84 11.94 3.03
C ASP A 44 -7.99 12.49 1.87
N PHE A 45 -7.11 11.68 1.29
CA PHE A 45 -6.33 12.06 0.09
C PHE A 45 -7.23 12.49 -1.08
N VAL A 46 -8.22 11.68 -1.46
CA VAL A 46 -9.13 12.03 -2.57
C VAL A 46 -10.01 13.23 -2.22
N THR A 47 -10.37 13.37 -0.94
CA THR A 47 -11.18 14.48 -0.43
C THR A 47 -10.42 15.81 -0.51
N ARG A 48 -9.12 15.83 -0.18
CA ARG A 48 -8.24 16.98 -0.41
C ARG A 48 -8.07 17.30 -1.88
N ARG A 49 -7.94 16.27 -2.71
CA ARG A 49 -7.79 16.43 -4.17
C ARG A 49 -9.02 17.09 -4.80
N CYS A 50 -10.21 16.62 -4.43
CA CYS A 50 -11.47 17.23 -4.88
C CYS A 50 -11.64 18.68 -4.36
N ALA A 51 -11.19 18.99 -3.15
CA ALA A 51 -11.14 20.37 -2.68
C ALA A 51 -10.18 21.22 -3.55
N GLY A 52 -9.02 20.67 -3.92
CA GLY A 52 -8.07 21.31 -4.84
C GLY A 52 -8.62 21.56 -6.25
N TYR A 53 -9.61 20.78 -6.68
CA TYR A 53 -10.35 21.03 -7.93
C TYR A 53 -11.42 22.13 -7.81
N GLY A 54 -11.67 22.64 -6.59
CA GLY A 54 -12.64 23.70 -6.34
C GLY A 54 -14.04 23.22 -5.94
N PHE A 55 -14.22 21.93 -5.64
CA PHE A 55 -15.50 21.43 -5.13
C PHE A 55 -15.70 21.87 -3.67
N ALA A 56 -16.82 22.56 -3.41
CA ALA A 56 -17.16 23.07 -2.09
C ALA A 56 -17.52 21.95 -1.10
N ASP A 57 -17.32 22.24 0.18
CA ASP A 57 -17.56 21.30 1.27
C ASP A 57 -19.06 21.03 1.45
N GLY A 58 -19.40 19.77 1.73
CA GLY A 58 -20.78 19.35 2.00
C GLY A 58 -21.71 19.35 0.80
N THR A 59 -21.21 19.56 -0.42
CA THR A 59 -22.06 19.54 -1.63
C THR A 59 -22.12 18.15 -2.29
N PRO A 60 -23.22 17.82 -2.98
CA PRO A 60 -23.35 16.54 -3.69
C PRO A 60 -22.30 16.40 -4.80
N GLU A 61 -21.87 17.50 -5.43
CA GLU A 61 -20.84 17.50 -6.46
C GLU A 61 -19.48 17.05 -5.88
N ARG A 62 -19.14 17.47 -4.66
CA ARG A 62 -17.93 17.00 -3.99
C ARG A 62 -18.01 15.50 -3.67
N ALA A 63 -19.15 15.02 -3.19
CA ALA A 63 -19.35 13.60 -2.93
C ALA A 63 -19.19 12.76 -4.21
N GLN A 64 -19.70 13.25 -5.34
CA GLN A 64 -19.51 12.62 -6.64
C GLN A 64 -18.04 12.63 -7.08
N CYS A 65 -17.34 13.76 -6.91
CA CYS A 65 -15.91 13.83 -7.18
C CYS A 65 -15.13 12.79 -6.38
N VAL A 66 -15.35 12.73 -5.07
CA VAL A 66 -14.67 11.80 -4.16
C VAL A 66 -14.92 10.35 -4.58
N ALA A 67 -16.18 9.99 -4.86
CA ALA A 67 -16.53 8.63 -5.30
C ALA A 67 -15.90 8.26 -6.66
N ASN A 68 -15.81 9.22 -7.59
CA ASN A 68 -15.20 9.01 -8.89
C ASN A 68 -13.68 8.88 -8.79
N GLU A 69 -13.03 9.78 -8.06
CA GLU A 69 -11.58 9.75 -7.87
C GLU A 69 -11.14 8.51 -7.10
N TYR A 70 -11.86 8.13 -6.05
CA TYR A 70 -11.54 6.91 -5.30
C TYR A 70 -11.57 5.66 -6.18
N ARG A 71 -12.60 5.53 -7.04
CA ARG A 71 -12.71 4.43 -8.01
C ARG A 71 -11.59 4.49 -9.04
N SER A 72 -11.32 5.67 -9.59
CA SER A 72 -10.25 5.89 -10.56
C SER A 72 -8.89 5.47 -9.99
N TYR A 73 -8.55 5.95 -8.79
CA TYR A 73 -7.31 5.62 -8.10
C TYR A 73 -7.19 4.13 -7.78
N SER A 74 -8.26 3.51 -7.29
CA SER A 74 -8.26 2.08 -6.99
C SER A 74 -7.96 1.25 -8.24
N ALA A 75 -8.58 1.58 -9.38
CA ALA A 75 -8.33 0.90 -10.65
C ALA A 75 -6.92 1.19 -11.20
N HIS A 76 -6.48 2.45 -11.19
CA HIS A 76 -5.17 2.85 -11.72
C HIS A 76 -4.02 2.23 -10.94
N THR A 77 -4.09 2.26 -9.60
CA THR A 77 -3.03 1.76 -8.73
C THR A 77 -2.93 0.25 -8.75
N ALA A 78 -4.06 -0.46 -8.84
CA ALA A 78 -4.08 -1.91 -9.07
C ALA A 78 -3.38 -2.26 -10.40
N ALA A 79 -3.81 -1.66 -11.51
CA ALA A 79 -3.23 -1.92 -12.82
C ALA A 79 -1.74 -1.54 -12.91
N ALA A 80 -1.33 -0.46 -12.25
CA ALA A 80 0.07 -0.06 -12.19
C ALA A 80 0.93 -1.11 -11.47
N PHE A 81 0.40 -1.67 -10.38
CA PHE A 81 1.11 -2.70 -9.65
C PHE A 81 1.15 -4.04 -10.38
N ASP A 82 0.07 -4.45 -11.04
CA ASP A 82 0.05 -5.68 -11.83
C ASP A 82 1.11 -5.65 -12.93
N ARG A 83 1.26 -4.51 -13.62
CA ARG A 83 2.34 -4.30 -14.59
C ARG A 83 3.72 -4.37 -13.96
N PHE A 84 3.89 -3.76 -12.78
CA PHE A 84 5.14 -3.83 -12.05
C PHE A 84 5.50 -5.28 -11.68
N GLN A 85 4.55 -6.05 -11.16
CA GLN A 85 4.76 -7.47 -10.87
C GLN A 85 5.11 -8.27 -12.12
N GLY A 86 4.38 -8.07 -13.22
CA GLY A 86 4.68 -8.72 -14.49
C GLY A 86 6.09 -8.41 -14.99
N SER A 87 6.55 -7.16 -14.86
CA SER A 87 7.92 -6.77 -15.24
C SER A 87 8.99 -7.48 -14.42
N MET A 88 8.77 -7.65 -13.11
CA MET A 88 9.71 -8.36 -12.24
C MET A 88 9.77 -9.85 -12.57
N ALA A 89 8.63 -10.48 -12.85
CA ALA A 89 8.58 -11.88 -13.27
C ALA A 89 9.37 -12.09 -14.59
N GLY A 90 9.22 -11.18 -15.55
CA GLY A 90 9.99 -11.19 -16.79
C GLY A 90 11.50 -11.06 -16.56
N LEU A 91 11.92 -10.12 -15.70
CA LEU A 91 13.33 -9.93 -15.35
C LEU A 91 13.93 -11.15 -14.65
N GLN A 92 13.21 -11.79 -13.73
CA GLN A 92 13.66 -13.04 -13.11
C GLN A 92 13.87 -14.15 -14.14
N GLY A 93 12.98 -14.27 -15.12
CA GLY A 93 13.14 -15.20 -16.23
C GLY A 93 14.38 -14.91 -17.07
N GLN A 94 14.68 -13.64 -17.36
CA GLN A 94 15.89 -13.24 -18.08
C GLN A 94 17.16 -13.56 -17.29
N LEU A 95 17.16 -13.30 -15.98
CA LEU A 95 18.29 -13.62 -15.11
C LEU A 95 18.56 -15.13 -15.08
N ALA A 96 17.51 -15.96 -14.97
CA ALA A 96 17.64 -17.41 -15.01
C ALA A 96 18.23 -17.92 -16.34
N GLN A 97 17.82 -17.35 -17.47
CA GLN A 97 18.39 -17.67 -18.78
C GLN A 97 19.86 -17.26 -18.89
N SER A 98 20.22 -16.08 -18.39
CA SER A 98 21.61 -15.61 -18.40
C SER A 98 22.54 -16.49 -17.56
N GLN A 99 22.08 -17.00 -16.41
CA GLN A 99 22.85 -17.93 -15.57
C GLN A 99 23.03 -19.30 -16.24
N ALA A 100 22.02 -19.79 -16.96
CA ALA A 100 22.10 -21.05 -17.70
C ALA A 100 23.12 -20.97 -18.85
N VAL A 101 23.19 -19.84 -19.57
CA VAL A 101 24.18 -19.62 -20.63
C VAL A 101 25.59 -19.52 -20.05
N LEU A 102 25.78 -18.80 -18.95
CA LEU A 102 27.08 -18.66 -18.29
C LEU A 102 27.60 -19.95 -17.66
N SER A 103 26.72 -20.88 -17.27
CA SER A 103 27.10 -22.17 -16.68
C SER A 103 27.33 -23.27 -17.74
N GLY A 104 27.03 -22.99 -19.01
CA GLY A 104 27.23 -23.89 -20.15
C GLY A 104 28.48 -23.59 -20.98
N LEU A 105 29.23 -22.55 -20.63
CA LEU A 105 30.56 -22.18 -21.16
C LEU A 105 31.64 -22.57 -20.15
#